data_AF-A0A938QHH1-F1
#
_entry.id   AF-A0A938QHH1-F1
#
_cell.length_a   1.000
_cell.length_b   1.000
_cell.length_c   1.000
_cell.angle_alpha   90.00
_cell.angle_beta   90.00
_cell.angle_gamma   90.00
#
_symmetry.space_group_name_H-M   'P 1'
#
loop_
_entity.id
_entity.type
_entity.pdbx_description
1 polymer ?
#
loop_
_entity_poly.entity_id
_entity_poly.type
_entity_poly.pdbx_seq_one_letter_code
_entity_poly.pdbx_strand_id
1 'polypeptide(L)'
;MDVTLFRDFRQGPDWLATGKYSICFFCDADTLKQQGLPVEPFGPRSFKEGGGLVQQFGTVALVNRAPHPNAAKVFINWLLSRAGQMALQKRTSTAESPADSLRIDIPKDEVPIQGRRLDGIKYLDTGKPEWIEMKPILDVVNEALRK
;
A
#
# COMPACT_ATOMS: atom_id res chain seq x y z
N MET A 1 24.39 -11.05 6.64
CA MET A 1 23.81 -9.70 6.57
C MET A 1 23.30 -9.39 7.97
N ASP A 2 23.74 -8.30 8.59
CA ASP A 2 23.31 -7.96 9.97
C ASP A 2 21.98 -7.20 9.92
N VAL A 3 20.90 -7.84 10.37
CA VAL A 3 19.57 -7.23 10.37
C VAL A 3 19.48 -6.31 11.58
N THR A 4 19.29 -5.01 11.33
CA THR A 4 19.13 -4.01 12.38
C THR A 4 17.68 -3.57 12.48
N LEU A 5 17.10 -3.71 13.67
CA LEU A 5 15.78 -3.18 13.98
C LEU A 5 15.89 -1.75 14.54
N PHE A 6 14.93 -0.90 14.19
CA PHE A 6 14.73 0.41 14.79
C PHE A 6 13.29 0.53 15.29
N ARG A 7 13.09 1.35 16.33
CA ARG A 7 11.76 1.60 16.93
C ARG A 7 11.21 2.97 16.60
N ASP A 8 12.09 3.93 16.35
CA ASP A 8 11.71 5.28 15.95
C ASP A 8 11.59 5.34 14.43
N PHE A 9 10.41 5.68 13.93
CA PHE A 9 10.12 5.78 12.49
C PHE A 9 11.05 6.74 11.73
N ARG A 10 11.72 7.68 12.41
CA ARG A 10 12.67 8.62 11.78
C ARG A 10 14.08 8.04 11.67
N GLN A 11 14.44 7.11 12.56
CA GLN A 11 15.79 6.57 12.65
C GLN A 11 16.19 5.75 11.42
N GLY A 12 15.29 4.90 10.92
CA GLY A 12 15.51 4.13 9.69
C GLY A 12 15.76 5.03 8.48
N PRO A 13 14.85 5.99 8.19
CA PRO A 13 15.03 7.00 7.15
C PRO A 13 16.34 7.78 7.25
N ASP A 14 16.70 8.26 8.44
CA ASP A 14 17.95 9.00 8.66
C ASP A 14 19.17 8.15 8.30
N TRP A 15 19.18 6.87 8.71
CA TRP A 15 20.26 5.95 8.40
C TRP A 15 20.32 5.58 6.92
N LEU A 16 19.19 5.50 6.24
CA LEU A 16 19.12 5.31 4.79
C LEU A 16 19.70 6.53 4.06
N ALA A 17 19.23 7.73 4.41
CA ALA A 17 19.62 8.98 3.75
C ALA A 17 21.10 9.35 3.98
N THR A 18 21.66 8.99 5.14
CA THR A 18 23.09 9.19 5.45
C THR A 18 23.99 8.07 4.91
N GLY A 19 23.41 7.02 4.31
CA GLY A 19 24.17 5.90 3.74
C GLY A 19 24.70 4.88 4.76
N LYS A 20 24.25 4.94 6.02
CA LYS A 20 24.59 3.92 7.04
C LYS A 20 24.04 2.54 6.64
N TYR A 21 22.86 2.49 6.03
CA TYR A 21 22.31 1.29 5.39
C TYR A 21 21.92 1.60 3.96
N SER A 22 22.11 0.64 3.05
CA SER A 22 21.78 0.81 1.63
C SER A 22 20.32 0.47 1.29
N ILE A 23 19.62 -0.25 2.17
CA ILE A 23 18.23 -0.69 1.99
C ILE A 23 17.49 -0.50 3.31
N CYS A 24 16.28 0.04 3.25
CA CYS A 24 15.36 0.08 4.37
C CYS A 24 13.97 -0.39 3.96
N PHE A 25 13.34 -1.20 4.82
CA PHE A 25 11.93 -1.54 4.72
C PHE A 25 11.09 -0.60 5.60
N PHE A 26 9.90 -0.22 5.12
CA PHE A 26 8.95 0.64 5.87
C PHE A 26 9.51 2.03 6.25
N CYS A 27 10.27 2.64 5.34
CA CYS A 27 10.97 3.92 5.55
C CYS A 27 10.37 5.11 4.74
N ASP A 28 9.18 4.98 4.16
CA ASP A 28 8.51 6.03 3.36
C ASP A 28 9.43 6.72 2.34
N ALA A 29 10.16 5.92 1.56
CA ALA A 29 11.20 6.40 0.64
C ALA A 29 10.68 7.41 -0.40
N ASP A 30 9.40 7.32 -0.79
CA ASP A 30 8.76 8.31 -1.66
C ASP A 30 8.76 9.71 -1.05
N THR A 31 8.42 9.82 0.24
CA THR A 31 8.41 11.09 1.00
C THR A 31 9.83 11.65 1.12
N LEU A 32 10.79 10.81 1.49
CA LEU A 32 12.19 11.21 1.62
C LEU A 32 12.77 11.73 0.29
N LYS A 33 12.44 11.06 -0.82
CA LYS A 33 12.83 11.51 -2.16
C LYS A 33 12.19 12.85 -2.52
N GLN A 34 10.90 13.04 -2.20
CA GLN A 34 10.22 14.32 -2.40
C GLN A 34 10.84 15.46 -1.57
N GLN A 35 11.40 15.15 -0.40
CA GLN A 35 12.14 16.09 0.45
C GLN A 35 13.57 16.38 -0.06
N GLY A 36 14.01 15.75 -1.15
CA GLY A 36 15.33 15.96 -1.75
C GLY A 36 16.45 15.12 -1.14
N LEU A 37 16.12 14.11 -0.34
CA LEU A 37 17.11 13.17 0.19
C LEU A 37 17.58 12.21 -0.92
N PRO A 38 18.84 11.74 -0.87
CA PRO A 38 19.45 10.90 -1.90
C PRO A 38 19.00 9.43 -1.79
N VAL A 39 17.69 9.20 -1.88
CA VAL A 39 17.08 7.87 -1.77
C VAL A 39 16.18 7.58 -2.97
N GLU A 40 16.01 6.30 -3.29
CA GLU A 40 15.18 5.85 -4.42
C GLU A 40 14.23 4.74 -3.95
N PRO A 41 12.90 4.90 -4.13
CA PRO A 41 11.94 3.84 -3.86
C PRO A 41 12.03 2.73 -4.91
N PHE A 42 11.79 1.48 -4.49
CA PHE A 42 11.61 0.37 -5.41
C PHE A 42 10.19 0.40 -5.98
N GLY A 43 10.07 0.72 -7.27
CA GLY A 43 8.79 0.73 -7.98
C GLY A 43 8.32 -0.67 -8.40
N PRO A 44 7.09 -0.79 -8.92
CA PRO A 44 6.50 -2.07 -9.34
C PRO A 44 7.23 -2.74 -10.53
N ARG A 45 8.20 -2.07 -11.16
CA ARG A 45 9.06 -2.61 -12.23
C ARG A 45 10.43 -3.07 -11.75
N SER A 46 10.77 -2.83 -10.49
CA SER A 46 12.10 -3.14 -9.95
C SER A 46 12.33 -4.63 -9.74
N PHE A 47 11.26 -5.43 -9.62
CA PHE A 47 11.31 -6.86 -9.36
C PHE A 47 10.77 -7.69 -10.53
N LYS A 48 11.36 -8.86 -10.78
CA LYS A 48 10.93 -9.78 -11.84
C LYS A 48 9.60 -10.44 -11.51
N GLU A 49 9.32 -10.59 -10.22
CA GLU A 49 8.13 -11.18 -9.63
C GLU A 49 6.90 -10.27 -9.75
N GLY A 50 7.13 -8.97 -10.00
CA GLY A 50 6.10 -7.94 -10.11
C GLY A 50 6.03 -7.01 -8.90
N GLY A 51 4.91 -6.30 -8.76
CA GLY A 51 4.67 -5.33 -7.68
C GLY A 51 3.76 -5.90 -6.59
N GLY A 52 3.98 -5.49 -5.34
CA GLY A 52 3.03 -5.74 -4.26
C GLY A 52 1.77 -4.89 -4.43
N LEU A 53 0.61 -5.47 -4.15
CA LEU A 53 -0.67 -4.77 -4.05
C LEU A 53 -1.21 -4.97 -2.64
N VAL A 54 -1.57 -3.88 -1.98
CA VAL A 54 -2.15 -3.85 -0.63
C VAL A 54 -3.52 -3.18 -0.66
N GLN A 55 -4.30 -3.34 0.40
CA GLN A 55 -5.49 -2.53 0.65
C GLN A 55 -5.04 -1.08 0.90
N GLN A 56 -4.98 -0.27 -0.17
CA GLN A 56 -4.38 1.07 -0.14
C GLN A 56 -5.26 2.09 0.60
N PHE A 57 -6.39 2.48 0.01
CA PHE A 57 -7.22 3.57 0.55
C PHE A 57 -8.06 3.15 1.77
N GLY A 58 -8.57 1.91 1.78
CA GLY A 58 -9.37 1.46 2.91
C GLY A 58 -10.22 0.23 2.64
N THR A 59 -10.94 -0.20 3.67
CA THR A 59 -11.83 -1.37 3.68
C THR A 59 -13.27 -0.94 3.97
N VAL A 60 -14.24 -1.61 3.35
CA VAL A 60 -15.66 -1.45 3.64
C VAL A 60 -16.17 -2.72 4.32
N ALA A 61 -16.77 -2.58 5.49
CA ALA A 61 -17.33 -3.71 6.24
C ALA A 61 -18.85 -3.55 6.39
N LEU A 62 -19.58 -4.66 6.21
CA LEU A 62 -21.01 -4.74 6.51
C LEU A 62 -21.20 -5.37 7.89
N VAL A 63 -21.71 -4.59 8.84
CA VAL A 63 -21.98 -5.07 10.19
C VAL A 63 -23.27 -5.91 10.19
N ASN A 64 -23.22 -7.09 10.82
CA ASN A 64 -24.40 -7.92 10.99
C ASN A 64 -25.49 -7.17 11.78
N ARG A 65 -26.75 -7.41 11.43
CA ARG A 65 -27.93 -6.75 12.04
C ARG A 65 -27.88 -5.22 11.96
N ALA A 66 -27.34 -4.68 10.86
CA ALA A 66 -27.40 -3.24 10.59
C ALA A 66 -28.87 -2.75 10.63
N PRO A 67 -29.18 -1.59 11.26
CA PRO A 67 -30.54 -1.06 11.36
C PRO A 67 -31.23 -0.84 10.00
N HIS A 68 -30.43 -0.62 8.94
CA HIS A 68 -30.91 -0.37 7.59
C HIS A 68 -30.15 -1.21 6.55
N PRO A 69 -30.42 -2.53 6.44
CA PRO A 69 -29.65 -3.43 5.58
C PRO A 69 -29.78 -3.10 4.08
N ASN A 70 -30.96 -2.61 3.65
CA ASN A 70 -31.18 -2.19 2.27
C ASN A 70 -30.40 -0.92 1.91
N ALA A 71 -30.27 0.04 2.83
CA ALA A 71 -29.48 1.24 2.61
C ALA A 71 -27.98 0.89 2.46
N ALA A 72 -27.48 -0.01 3.30
CA ALA A 72 -26.10 -0.50 3.20
C ALA A 72 -25.85 -1.17 1.83
N LYS A 73 -26.80 -1.98 1.34
CA LYS A 73 -26.71 -2.60 0.00
C LYS A 73 -26.65 -1.56 -1.12
N VAL A 74 -27.51 -0.53 -1.07
CA VAL A 74 -27.49 0.56 -2.07
C VAL A 74 -26.15 1.29 -2.05
N PHE A 75 -25.63 1.61 -0.85
CA PHE A 75 -24.34 2.29 -0.72
C PHE A 75 -23.18 1.46 -1.26
N ILE A 76 -23.06 0.18 -0.88
CA ILE A 76 -21.99 -0.72 -1.36
C ILE A 76 -22.05 -0.86 -2.89
N ASN A 77 -23.24 -1.08 -3.45
CA ASN A 77 -23.42 -1.19 -4.89
C ASN A 77 -23.00 0.10 -5.60
N TRP A 78 -23.37 1.27 -5.07
CA TRP A 78 -22.94 2.54 -5.63
C TRP A 78 -21.43 2.75 -5.50
N LEU A 79 -20.84 2.49 -4.33
CA LEU A 79 -19.43 2.70 -4.06
C LEU A 79 -18.53 1.85 -4.97
N LEU A 80 -18.93 0.60 -5.23
CA LEU A 80 -18.20 -0.33 -6.13
C LEU A 80 -18.56 -0.14 -7.62
N SER A 81 -19.58 0.66 -7.92
CA SER A 81 -19.92 1.02 -9.30
C SER A 81 -18.83 1.87 -9.94
N ARG A 82 -18.91 2.00 -11.27
CA ARG A 82 -18.04 2.90 -12.03
C ARG A 82 -18.09 4.35 -11.49
N ALA A 83 -19.29 4.86 -11.22
CA ALA A 83 -19.48 6.23 -10.75
C ALA A 83 -18.93 6.44 -9.33
N GLY A 84 -19.17 5.50 -8.41
CA GLY A 84 -18.66 5.57 -7.04
C GLY A 84 -17.14 5.50 -6.99
N GLN A 85 -16.52 4.59 -7.76
CA GLN A 85 -15.07 4.47 -7.85
C GLN A 85 -14.42 5.70 -8.49
N MET A 86 -15.01 6.27 -9.54
CA MET A 86 -14.54 7.55 -10.11
C MET A 86 -14.63 8.69 -9.10
N ALA A 87 -15.74 8.79 -8.37
CA ALA A 87 -15.91 9.81 -7.34
C ALA A 87 -14.87 9.66 -6.24
N LEU A 88 -14.62 8.44 -5.77
CA LEU A 88 -13.62 8.16 -4.75
C LEU A 88 -12.21 8.55 -5.23
N GLN A 89 -11.79 8.02 -6.38
CA GLN A 89 -10.47 8.27 -6.96
C GLN A 89 -10.20 9.79 -7.07
N LYS A 90 -11.16 10.52 -7.63
CA LYS A 90 -11.08 11.99 -7.78
C LYS A 90 -10.98 12.72 -6.45
N ARG A 91 -11.77 12.31 -5.45
CA ARG A 91 -11.79 12.99 -4.13
C ARG A 91 -10.50 12.77 -3.35
N THR A 92 -9.81 11.67 -3.60
CA THR A 92 -8.59 11.28 -2.87
C THR A 92 -7.31 11.60 -3.63
N SER A 93 -7.37 12.14 -4.85
CA SER A 93 -6.20 12.36 -5.71
C SER A 93 -5.11 13.22 -5.06
N THR A 94 -5.49 14.12 -4.14
CA THR A 94 -4.59 15.00 -3.39
C THR A 94 -4.45 14.61 -1.91
N ALA A 95 -5.01 13.47 -1.50
CA ALA A 95 -4.85 12.97 -0.14
C ALA A 95 -3.44 12.37 0.04
N GLU A 96 -3.02 12.15 1.28
CA GLU A 96 -1.75 11.49 1.60
C GLU A 96 -1.66 10.07 1.00
N SER A 97 -2.79 9.37 0.94
CA SER A 97 -2.93 8.06 0.30
C SER A 97 -4.00 8.09 -0.79
N PRO A 98 -3.65 8.54 -2.02
CA PRO A 98 -4.57 8.57 -3.14
C PRO A 98 -5.07 7.17 -3.49
N ALA A 99 -6.37 7.02 -3.73
CA ALA A 99 -6.93 5.75 -4.14
C ALA A 99 -6.62 5.47 -5.61
N ASP A 100 -6.12 4.27 -5.92
CA ASP A 100 -6.17 3.70 -7.26
C ASP A 100 -7.21 2.57 -7.32
N SER A 101 -8.42 2.88 -7.79
CA SER A 101 -9.51 1.90 -7.90
C SER A 101 -9.10 0.65 -8.68
N LEU A 102 -9.45 -0.55 -8.22
CA LEU A 102 -9.18 -1.79 -8.95
C LEU A 102 -9.85 -1.88 -10.33
N ARG A 103 -10.86 -1.04 -10.60
CA ARG A 103 -11.52 -0.97 -11.91
C ARG A 103 -10.55 -0.57 -13.02
N ILE A 104 -10.63 -1.30 -14.14
CA ILE A 104 -9.84 -1.07 -15.36
C ILE A 104 -10.60 -0.25 -16.42
N ASP A 105 -11.90 0.00 -16.22
CA ASP A 105 -12.81 0.69 -17.13
C ASP A 105 -13.03 2.18 -16.75
N ILE A 106 -12.15 2.74 -15.91
CA ILE A 106 -12.18 4.14 -15.49
C ILE A 106 -10.84 4.83 -15.78
N PRO A 107 -10.84 6.14 -16.10
CA PRO A 107 -9.61 6.89 -16.32
C PRO A 107 -8.69 6.85 -15.10
N LYS A 108 -7.38 6.90 -15.33
CA LYS A 108 -6.35 6.87 -14.27
C LYS A 108 -5.52 8.15 -14.20
N ASP A 109 -5.82 9.13 -15.05
CA ASP A 109 -5.02 10.34 -15.22
C ASP A 109 -4.86 11.17 -13.95
N GLU A 110 -5.88 11.17 -13.09
CA GLU A 110 -5.90 11.88 -11.81
C GLU A 110 -5.18 11.11 -10.66
N VAL A 111 -4.76 9.85 -10.85
CA VAL A 111 -4.03 9.08 -9.83
C VAL A 111 -2.53 9.42 -9.90
N PRO A 112 -1.87 9.88 -8.82
CA PRO A 112 -0.44 10.17 -8.84
C PRO A 112 0.39 8.96 -9.28
N ILE A 113 1.41 9.17 -10.13
CA ILE A 113 2.18 8.07 -10.75
C ILE A 113 2.86 7.16 -9.73
N GLN A 114 3.24 7.70 -8.57
CA GLN A 114 3.86 6.97 -7.47
C GLN A 114 2.91 5.91 -6.88
N GLY A 115 1.61 6.22 -6.81
CA GLY A 115 0.57 5.34 -6.28
C GLY A 115 -0.30 4.65 -7.34
N ARG A 116 -0.02 4.88 -8.64
CA ARG A 116 -0.82 4.37 -9.76
C ARG A 116 -0.33 2.99 -10.19
N ARG A 117 -1.24 2.03 -10.35
CA ARG A 117 -0.92 0.75 -10.99
C ARG A 117 -0.65 0.95 -12.47
N LEU A 118 0.34 0.22 -12.96
CA LEU A 118 0.83 0.31 -14.33
C LEU A 118 0.37 -0.91 -15.12
N ASP A 119 0.00 -0.68 -16.37
CA ASP A 119 -0.39 -1.75 -17.29
C ASP A 119 0.78 -2.70 -17.56
N GLY A 120 0.46 -3.98 -17.74
CA GLY A 120 1.42 -5.04 -18.03
C GLY A 120 2.26 -5.52 -16.83
N ILE A 121 2.06 -4.95 -15.64
CA ILE A 121 2.72 -5.41 -14.41
C ILE A 121 1.90 -6.52 -13.74
N LYS A 122 2.59 -7.59 -13.34
CA LYS A 122 2.02 -8.61 -12.47
C LYS A 122 1.94 -8.05 -11.05
N TYR A 123 0.74 -7.87 -10.53
CA TYR A 123 0.54 -7.46 -9.13
C TYR A 123 0.24 -8.66 -8.25
N LEU A 124 0.92 -8.73 -7.11
CA LEU A 124 0.72 -9.73 -6.10
C LEU A 124 -0.18 -9.15 -4.99
N ASP A 125 -1.43 -9.62 -4.89
CA ASP A 125 -2.35 -9.17 -3.84
C ASP A 125 -1.93 -9.75 -2.48
N THR A 126 -1.27 -8.90 -1.69
CA THR A 126 -0.75 -9.24 -0.36
C THR A 126 -1.82 -9.23 0.73
N GLY A 127 -3.05 -8.80 0.42
CA GLY A 127 -4.18 -8.79 1.35
C GLY A 127 -4.94 -10.12 1.43
N LYS A 128 -4.46 -11.17 0.75
CA LYS A 128 -5.09 -12.49 0.77
C LYS A 128 -5.11 -13.10 2.18
N PRO A 129 -6.24 -13.70 2.61
CA PRO A 129 -6.35 -14.33 3.93
C PRO A 129 -5.20 -15.30 4.25
N GLU A 130 -4.72 -16.04 3.26
CA GLU A 130 -3.66 -17.03 3.44
C GLU A 130 -2.29 -16.40 3.72
N TRP A 131 -2.11 -15.10 3.46
CA TRP A 131 -0.84 -14.39 3.59
C TRP A 131 -0.83 -13.33 4.70
N ILE A 132 -1.98 -12.99 5.27
CA ILE A 132 -2.11 -12.02 6.38
C ILE A 132 -2.08 -12.69 7.75
N GLU A 133 -2.00 -14.02 7.82
CA GLU A 133 -1.80 -14.75 9.06
C GLU A 133 -0.45 -14.35 9.68
N MET A 134 -0.50 -13.68 10.83
CA MET A 134 0.69 -13.09 11.43
C MET A 134 1.62 -14.12 12.08
N LYS A 135 1.11 -15.29 12.47
CA LYS A 135 1.90 -16.27 13.22
C LYS A 135 3.17 -16.73 12.46
N PRO A 136 3.09 -17.21 11.21
CA PRO A 136 4.28 -17.57 10.44
C PRO A 136 5.26 -16.40 10.26
N ILE A 137 4.74 -15.18 10.08
CA ILE A 137 5.57 -13.97 9.93
C ILE A 137 6.35 -13.71 11.22
N LEU A 138 5.67 -13.78 12.37
CA LEU A 138 6.29 -13.60 13.69
C LEU A 138 7.29 -14.70 14.00
N ASP A 139 7.04 -15.94 13.59
CA ASP A 139 7.97 -17.06 13.79
C ASP A 139 9.30 -16.80 13.07
N VAL A 140 9.26 -16.35 11.80
CA VAL A 140 10.45 -15.97 11.03
C VAL A 140 11.19 -14.80 11.66
N VAL A 141 10.48 -13.76 12.11
CA VAL A 141 11.10 -12.61 12.79
C VAL A 141 11.78 -13.06 14.08
N ASN A 142 11.12 -13.89 14.88
CA ASN A 142 11.67 -14.40 16.13
C ASN A 142 12.90 -15.28 15.89
N GLU A 143 12.87 -16.13 14.86
CA GLU A 143 14.03 -16.95 14.47
C GLU A 143 15.21 -16.07 14.05
N ALA A 144 14.99 -15.06 13.21
CA ALA A 144 16.04 -14.13 12.79
C ALA A 144 16.65 -13.33 13.95
N LEU A 145 15.90 -13.14 15.04
CA LEU A 145 16.35 -12.44 16.25
C LEU A 145 17.00 -13.35 17.30
N ARG A 146 16.87 -14.68 17.16
CA ARG A 146 17.61 -15.64 17.98
C ARG A 146 19.06 -15.65 17.50
N LYS A 147 19.86 -14.75 18.07
CA LYS A 147 21.32 -14.86 18.04
C LYS A 147 21.78 -16.08 18.85
#